data_AF-A0A7S1KMJ8-F1
#
_entry.id   AF-A0A7S1KMJ8-F1
#
_cell.length_a   1.000
_cell.length_b   1.000
_cell.length_c   1.000
_cell.angle_alpha   90.00
_cell.angle_beta   90.00
_cell.angle_gamma   90.00
#
_symmetry.space_group_name_H-M   'P 1'
#
loop_
_entity.id
_entity.type
_entity.pdbx_description
1 polymer ?
#
loop_
_entity_poly.entity_id
_entity_poly.type
_entity_poly.pdbx_seq_one_letter_code
_entity_poly.pdbx_strand_id
1 'polypeptide(L)'
;FFETSLQLTPCPPPTQSSNPSTKKLDDHLQPSHLTITPNDPNSSCGLMLKLFVVSDKFNGKRLLERQRYVNEILAKELADGTLHAVEYEKTWTPDQYEKNANNK
;
A
#
# COMPACT_ATOMS: atom_id res chain seq x y z
N PHE A 1 -3.46 -18.46 29.59
CA PHE A 1 -4.74 -18.47 28.86
C PHE A 1 -4.51 -17.72 27.55
N PHE A 2 -4.66 -18.45 26.45
CA PHE A 2 -4.51 -18.07 25.04
C PHE A 2 -3.12 -17.67 24.52
N GLU A 3 -2.43 -18.70 24.05
CA GLU A 3 -1.65 -18.67 22.80
C GLU A 3 -2.30 -17.77 21.75
N THR A 4 -1.56 -16.78 21.28
CA THR A 4 -1.60 -16.43 19.87
C THR A 4 -0.15 -16.26 19.44
N SER A 5 0.44 -17.39 19.07
CA SER A 5 1.64 -17.44 18.25
C SER A 5 1.37 -16.65 16.97
N LEU A 6 1.95 -15.46 16.88
CA LEU A 6 2.24 -14.79 15.62
C LEU A 6 3.76 -14.71 15.53
N GLN A 7 4.36 -15.82 15.10
CA GLN A 7 5.70 -15.79 14.55
C GLN A 7 5.60 -15.05 13.21
N LEU A 8 5.92 -13.75 13.22
CA LEU A 8 6.20 -13.00 12.01
C LEU A 8 7.71 -12.96 11.83
N THR A 9 8.14 -13.44 10.67
CA THR A 9 9.51 -13.66 10.23
C THR A 9 10.34 -12.38 10.17
N PRO A 10 11.69 -12.48 10.21
CA PRO A 10 12.58 -11.33 10.10
C PRO A 10 12.69 -10.89 8.64
N CYS A 11 12.05 -9.78 8.29
CA CYS A 11 12.26 -9.09 7.02
C CYS A 11 12.41 -7.58 7.27
N PRO A 12 13.62 -6.97 7.15
CA PRO A 12 13.77 -5.55 6.84
C PRO A 12 13.62 -5.38 5.32
N PRO A 13 12.96 -4.35 4.71
CA PRO A 13 13.28 -2.91 4.78
C PRO A 13 12.06 -2.00 4.35
N PRO A 14 12.20 -0.83 3.69
CA PRO A 14 12.88 0.41 4.03
C PRO A 14 11.87 1.56 4.34
N THR A 15 12.28 2.49 5.20
CA THR A 15 11.84 3.90 5.19
C THR A 15 10.33 4.15 5.24
N GLN A 16 9.77 4.20 6.46
CA GLN A 16 8.50 4.90 6.70
C GLN A 16 8.71 6.41 6.42
N SER A 17 8.52 6.80 5.15
CA SER A 17 8.26 8.19 4.81
C SER A 17 6.97 8.60 5.50
N SER A 18 7.06 9.64 6.33
CA SER A 18 6.06 10.16 7.26
C SER A 18 4.83 10.74 6.55
N ASN A 19 4.09 9.92 5.81
CA ASN A 19 2.84 10.30 5.17
C ASN A 19 1.66 9.80 5.99
N PRO A 20 0.66 10.64 6.34
CA PRO A 20 -0.49 10.26 7.18
C PRO A 20 -1.33 9.11 6.56
N SER A 21 -1.28 8.99 5.24
CA SER A 21 -1.97 7.95 4.48
C SER A 21 -1.42 6.54 4.76
N THR A 22 -0.14 6.38 5.10
CA THR A 22 0.46 5.04 5.34
C THR A 22 -0.22 4.34 6.51
N LYS A 23 -0.42 5.05 7.64
CA LYS A 23 -1.06 4.48 8.83
C LYS A 23 -2.47 3.98 8.56
N LYS A 24 -3.29 4.77 7.86
CA LYS A 24 -4.67 4.37 7.53
C LYS A 24 -4.70 3.14 6.64
N LEU A 25 -3.81 3.06 5.65
CA LEU A 25 -3.74 1.88 4.80
C LEU A 25 -3.22 0.67 5.57
N ASP A 26 -2.26 0.86 6.46
CA ASP A 26 -1.69 -0.21 7.27
C ASP A 26 -2.74 -0.83 8.19
N ASP A 27 -3.50 -0.02 8.93
CA ASP A 27 -4.59 -0.47 9.82
C ASP A 27 -5.66 -1.29 9.08
N HIS A 28 -6.03 -0.87 7.86
CA HIS A 28 -7.12 -1.50 7.10
C HIS A 28 -6.65 -2.72 6.28
N LEU A 29 -5.53 -2.58 5.55
CA LEU A 29 -5.06 -3.59 4.60
C LEU A 29 -4.10 -4.60 5.22
N GLN A 30 -3.41 -4.26 6.31
CA GLN A 30 -2.34 -5.06 6.91
C GLN A 30 -1.41 -5.66 5.83
N PRO A 31 -0.82 -4.81 4.96
CA PRO A 31 0.01 -5.29 3.87
C PRO A 31 1.36 -5.80 4.40
N SER A 32 1.85 -6.90 3.83
CA SER A 32 3.20 -7.40 4.10
C SER A 32 4.28 -6.44 3.58
N HIS A 33 3.97 -5.65 2.55
CA HIS A 33 4.85 -4.61 2.05
C HIS A 33 4.06 -3.43 1.49
N LEU A 34 4.36 -2.21 1.95
CA LEU A 34 3.70 -0.98 1.49
C LEU A 34 4.74 0.11 1.24
N THR A 35 4.82 0.56 -0.01
CA THR A 35 5.68 1.67 -0.43
C THR A 35 4.81 2.74 -1.07
N ILE A 36 4.96 3.98 -0.61
CA ILE A 36 4.28 5.16 -1.17
C ILE A 36 5.35 6.14 -1.65
N THR A 37 5.32 6.44 -2.93
CA THR A 37 6.29 7.34 -3.57
C THR A 37 5.53 8.48 -4.26
N PRO A 38 5.91 9.76 -4.06
CA PRO A 38 5.35 10.82 -4.88
C PRO A 38 5.81 10.66 -6.33
N ASN A 39 4.87 10.73 -7.27
CA ASN A 39 5.19 10.69 -8.70
C ASN A 39 5.95 11.93 -9.13
N ASP A 40 5.49 13.10 -8.68
CA ASP A 40 6.07 14.41 -9.02
C ASP A 40 6.24 15.27 -7.77
N PRO A 41 7.42 15.25 -7.12
CA PRO A 41 7.69 16.14 -6.00
C PRO A 41 7.80 17.62 -6.41
N ASN A 42 7.90 17.92 -7.71
CA ASN A 42 8.12 19.26 -8.26
C ASN A 42 6.92 19.84 -9.02
N SER A 43 5.77 19.14 -9.09
CA SER A 43 4.62 19.63 -9.85
C SER A 43 3.75 20.57 -9.01
N SER A 44 3.57 21.80 -9.49
CA SER A 44 2.77 22.86 -8.85
C SER A 44 1.25 22.67 -8.99
N CYS A 45 0.79 21.62 -9.67
CA CYS A 45 -0.63 21.42 -10.02
C CYS A 45 -1.30 20.19 -9.40
N GLY A 46 -0.64 19.43 -8.54
CA GLY A 46 -1.32 18.35 -7.81
C GLY A 46 -0.38 17.28 -7.29
N LEU A 47 -0.57 16.91 -6.01
CA LEU A 47 0.18 15.84 -5.37
C LEU A 47 -0.32 14.50 -5.90
N MET A 48 0.48 13.86 -6.75
CA MET A 48 0.19 12.54 -7.31
C MET A 48 1.04 11.49 -6.60
N LEU A 49 0.39 10.51 -5.97
CA LEU A 49 1.08 9.47 -5.21
C LEU A 49 1.01 8.13 -5.91
N LYS A 50 2.14 7.45 -6.02
CA LYS A 50 2.26 6.06 -6.44
C LYS A 50 2.27 5.14 -5.24
N LEU A 51 1.37 4.17 -5.21
CA LEU A 51 1.32 3.12 -4.21
C LEU A 51 1.74 1.77 -4.80
N PHE A 52 2.68 1.15 -4.11
CA PHE A 52 3.09 -0.23 -4.30
C PHE A 52 2.69 -1.01 -3.05
N VAL A 53 1.73 -1.92 -3.18
CA VAL A 53 1.19 -2.68 -2.03
C VAL A 53 1.25 -4.17 -2.31
N VAL A 54 1.77 -4.92 -1.35
CA VAL A 54 1.79 -6.37 -1.30
C VAL A 54 0.98 -6.82 -0.10
N SER A 55 -0.11 -7.53 -0.33
CA SER A 55 -0.99 -8.02 0.76
C SER A 55 -1.75 -9.27 0.34
N ASP A 56 -1.93 -10.19 1.29
CA ASP A 56 -2.81 -11.35 1.15
C ASP A 56 -4.28 -10.97 1.03
N LYS A 57 -4.69 -9.80 1.52
CA LYS A 57 -6.10 -9.34 1.45
C LYS A 57 -6.57 -9.03 0.03
N PHE A 58 -5.63 -8.94 -0.90
CA PHE A 58 -5.91 -8.82 -2.32
C PHE A 58 -6.10 -10.16 -3.01
N ASN A 59 -5.73 -11.26 -2.35
CA ASN A 59 -5.93 -12.60 -2.88
C ASN A 59 -7.43 -12.86 -3.08
N GLY A 60 -7.81 -13.26 -4.29
CA GLY A 60 -9.21 -13.47 -4.67
C GLY A 60 -10.04 -12.23 -4.99
N LYS A 61 -9.53 -11.00 -4.80
CA LYS A 61 -10.24 -9.75 -5.20
C LYS A 61 -9.81 -9.28 -6.58
N ARG A 62 -10.73 -8.73 -7.38
CA ARG A 62 -10.40 -8.11 -8.68
C ARG A 62 -9.64 -6.81 -8.50
N LEU A 63 -8.80 -6.44 -9.47
CA LEU A 63 -8.00 -5.21 -9.46
C LEU A 63 -8.83 -3.97 -9.10
N LEU A 64 -9.99 -3.81 -9.75
CA LEU A 64 -10.89 -2.68 -9.50
C LEU A 64 -11.41 -2.64 -8.06
N GLU A 65 -11.74 -3.78 -7.46
CA GLU A 65 -12.22 -3.85 -6.07
C GLU A 65 -11.12 -3.44 -5.08
N ARG A 66 -9.87 -3.85 -5.35
CA ARG A 66 -8.70 -3.45 -4.56
C ARG A 66 -8.51 -1.94 -4.62
N GLN A 67 -8.57 -1.38 -5.83
CA GLN A 67 -8.43 0.06 -6.05
C GLN A 67 -9.59 0.83 -5.41
N ARG A 68 -10.83 0.35 -5.50
CA ARG A 68 -11.98 0.96 -4.82
C ARG A 68 -11.80 0.96 -3.31
N TYR A 69 -11.36 -0.15 -2.73
CA TYR A 69 -11.14 -0.26 -1.29
C TYR A 69 -10.08 0.73 -0.78
N VAL A 70 -8.96 0.84 -1.50
CA VAL A 70 -7.91 1.80 -1.14
C VAL A 70 -8.37 3.24 -1.40
N ASN A 71 -9.10 3.49 -2.49
CA ASN A 71 -9.72 4.79 -2.76
C ASN A 71 -10.71 5.18 -1.67
N GLU A 72 -11.47 4.26 -1.06
CA GLU A 72 -12.37 4.58 0.05
C GLU A 72 -11.60 5.05 1.29
N ILE A 73 -10.46 4.42 1.59
CA ILE A 73 -9.58 4.81 2.70
C ILE A 73 -8.93 6.17 2.41
N LEU A 74 -8.51 6.40 1.16
CA LEU A 74 -7.88 7.64 0.71
C LEU A 74 -8.88 8.71 0.27
N ALA A 75 -10.18 8.41 0.20
CA ALA A 75 -11.21 9.33 -0.26
C ALA A 75 -11.23 10.58 0.61
N LYS A 76 -10.94 10.41 1.90
CA LYS A 76 -10.78 11.51 2.85
C LYS A 76 -9.60 12.41 2.47
N GLU A 77 -8.44 11.85 2.15
CA GLU A 77 -7.24 12.62 1.76
C GLU A 77 -7.42 13.32 0.39
N LEU A 78 -8.16 12.68 -0.54
CA LEU A 78 -8.58 13.29 -1.79
C LEU A 78 -9.55 14.45 -1.55
N ALA A 79 -10.53 14.27 -0.65
CA ALA A 79 -11.52 15.29 -0.31
C ALA A 79 -10.91 16.47 0.46
N ASP A 80 -9.93 16.20 1.33
CA ASP A 80 -9.15 17.20 2.05
C ASP A 80 -8.20 17.99 1.10
N GLY A 81 -8.13 17.60 -0.19
CA GLY A 81 -7.32 18.28 -1.20
C GLY A 81 -5.81 18.06 -1.05
N THR A 82 -5.41 17.14 -0.17
CA THR A 82 -4.00 16.79 0.05
C THR A 82 -3.46 15.97 -1.13
N LEU A 83 -4.31 15.15 -1.74
CA LEU A 83 -3.99 14.29 -2.88
C LEU A 83 -4.81 14.69 -4.10
N HIS A 84 -4.15 14.92 -5.24
CA HIS A 84 -4.83 15.18 -6.51
C HIS A 84 -5.18 13.87 -7.22
N ALA A 85 -4.27 12.91 -7.18
CA ALA A 85 -4.46 11.59 -7.78
C ALA A 85 -3.66 10.53 -7.03
N VAL A 86 -4.20 9.32 -7.06
CA VAL A 86 -3.55 8.13 -6.52
C VAL A 86 -3.36 7.13 -7.64
N GLU A 87 -2.11 6.77 -7.90
CA GLU A 87 -1.72 5.79 -8.88
C GLU A 87 -1.31 4.48 -8.19
N TYR A 88 -1.89 3.38 -8.62
CA TYR A 88 -1.57 2.06 -8.11
C TYR A 88 -0.48 1.45 -9.00
N GLU A 89 0.77 1.52 -8.56
CA GLU A 89 1.89 1.04 -9.37
C GLU A 89 1.82 -0.49 -9.51
N LYS A 90 1.76 -1.22 -8.38
CA LYS A 90 1.55 -2.67 -8.38
C LYS A 90 0.80 -3.11 -7.13
N THR A 91 -0.11 -4.07 -7.31
CA THR A 91 -0.85 -4.73 -6.22
C THR A 91 -0.63 -6.23 -6.31
N TRP A 92 0.38 -6.73 -5.60
CA TRP A 92 0.76 -8.14 -5.64
C TRP A 92 0.31 -8.87 -4.37
N THR A 93 0.17 -10.18 -4.45
CA THR A 93 0.12 -11.03 -3.27
C THR A 93 1.55 -11.32 -2.81
N PRO A 94 1.79 -11.62 -1.53
CA PRO A 94 3.14 -12.00 -1.08
C PRO A 94 3.68 -13.19 -1.86
N ASP A 95 2.85 -14.20 -2.19
CA ASP A 95 3.24 -15.28 -3.10
C ASP A 95 3.78 -14.80 -4.46
N GLN A 96 3.13 -13.80 -5.06
CA GLN A 96 3.59 -13.24 -6.34
C GLN A 96 4.86 -12.41 -6.17
N TYR A 97 4.95 -11.66 -5.07
CA TYR A 97 6.11 -10.85 -4.75
C TYR A 97 7.34 -11.74 -4.51
N GLU A 98 7.23 -12.79 -3.71
CA GLU A 98 8.31 -13.76 -3.45
C GLU A 98 8.74 -14.48 -4.73
N LYS A 99 7.79 -14.93 -5.56
CA LYS A 99 8.11 -15.55 -6.86
C LYS A 99 8.84 -14.61 -7.81
N ASN A 100 8.46 -13.33 -7.83
CA ASN A 100 9.13 -12.34 -8.66
C ASN A 100 10.48 -11.89 -8.07
N ALA A 101 10.62 -11.88 -6.74
CA ALA A 101 11.86 -11.51 -6.04
C ALA A 101 12.94 -12.59 -6.19
N ASN A 102 12.57 -13.87 -6.14
CA ASN A 102 13.51 -15.00 -6.25
C ASN A 102 13.97 -15.29 -7.69
N ASN A 103 13.39 -14.64 -8.70
CA ASN A 103 13.72 -14.86 -10.10
C ASN A 103 14.66 -13.78 -10.66
N LYS A 104 15.51 -13.21 -9.81
CA LYS A 104 16.45 -12.14 -10.14
C LYS A 104 17.89 -12.56 -9.85
#